data_AF-A0A6P0J0R3-F1
#
_entry.id   AF-A0A6P0J0R3-F1
#
_cell.length_a   1.000
_cell.length_b   1.000
_cell.length_c   1.000
_cell.angle_alpha   90.00
_cell.angle_beta   90.00
_cell.angle_gamma   90.00
#
_symmetry.space_group_name_H-M   'P 1'
#
loop_
_entity.id
_entity.type
_entity.pdbx_description
1 polymer ?
#
loop_
_entity_poly.entity_id
_entity_poly.type
_entity_poly.pdbx_seq_one_letter_code
_entity_poly.pdbx_strand_id
1 'polypeptide(L)' 'MSYWIKVNYDHREYVIDLDRLSTFTHGPNGKITFWLPDSTIPIIVNRQNDPDGYQRVVNYIQ' A
#
# COMPACT_ATOMS: atom_id res chain seq x y z
N MET A 1 2.97 -11.38 -13.34
CA MET A 1 3.55 -11.95 -12.11
C MET A 1 2.55 -11.68 -10.99
N SER A 2 2.84 -12.06 -9.75
CA SER A 2 2.02 -11.64 -8.61
C SER A 2 2.93 -10.99 -7.58
N TYR A 3 2.69 -9.73 -7.27
CA TYR A 3 3.51 -8.95 -6.35
C TYR A 3 2.84 -8.85 -4.98
N TRP A 4 3.04 -9.88 -4.16
CA TRP A 4 2.45 -9.96 -2.82
C TRP A 4 3.29 -9.23 -1.78
N ILE A 5 2.63 -8.34 -1.03
CA ILE A 5 3.23 -7.66 0.12
C ILE A 5 2.38 -7.81 1.37
N LYS A 6 3.03 -7.61 2.51
CA LYS A 6 2.38 -7.43 3.80
C LYS A 6 2.44 -5.96 4.18
N VAL A 7 1.33 -5.42 4.66
CA VAL A 7 1.20 -4.03 5.08
C VAL A 7 0.46 -3.97 6.41
N ASN A 8 0.97 -3.18 7.34
CA ASN A 8 0.26 -2.87 8.59
C ASN A 8 -0.56 -1.59 8.43
N TYR A 9 -1.88 -1.71 8.54
CA TYR A 9 -2.81 -0.59 8.48
C TYR A 9 -3.95 -0.80 9.47
N ASP A 10 -4.31 0.24 10.23
CA ASP A 10 -5.41 0.19 11.21
C ASP A 10 -5.36 -1.02 12.17
N HIS A 11 -4.18 -1.24 12.77
CA HIS A 11 -3.90 -2.37 13.67
C HIS A 11 -4.15 -3.78 13.07
N ARG A 12 -4.21 -3.88 11.74
CA ARG A 12 -4.38 -5.14 11.01
C ARG A 12 -3.23 -5.34 10.03
N GLU A 13 -2.86 -6.60 9.85
CA GLU A 13 -1.98 -7.02 8.76
C GLU A 13 -2.83 -7.30 7.50
N TYR A 14 -2.49 -6.64 6.41
CA TYR A 14 -3.07 -6.88 5.09
C TYR A 14 -2.06 -7.62 4.21
N VAL A 15 -2.53 -8.66 3.51
CA VAL A 15 -1.76 -9.34 2.47
C VAL A 15 -2.35 -8.95 1.13
N ILE A 16 -1.58 -8.24 0.31
CA ILE A 16 -2.09 -7.51 -0.85
C ILE A 16 -1.28 -7.87 -2.09
N ASP A 17 -1.98 -8.19 -3.18
CA ASP A 17 -1.41 -8.35 -4.50
C ASP A 17 -1.40 -6.99 -5.21
N LEU A 18 -0.22 -6.36 -5.33
CA LEU A 18 -0.10 -5.03 -5.93
C LEU A 18 -0.43 -5.03 -7.42
N ASP A 19 -0.30 -6.18 -8.11
CA ASP A 19 -0.65 -6.33 -9.53
C ASP A 19 -2.16 -6.21 -9.79
N ARG A 20 -3.00 -6.31 -8.75
CA ARG A 20 -4.46 -6.18 -8.84
C ARG A 20 -4.99 -4.81 -8.47
N LEU A 21 -4.12 -3.90 -8.04
CA LEU A 21 -4.51 -2.55 -7.66
C LEU A 21 -4.58 -1.65 -8.89
N SER A 22 -5.60 -0.79 -8.95
CA SER A 22 -5.83 0.05 -10.13
C SER A 22 -5.13 1.41 -10.06
N THR A 23 -4.92 1.95 -8.86
CA THR A 23 -4.38 3.30 -8.67
C THR A 23 -3.59 3.44 -7.36
N PHE A 24 -2.55 4.27 -7.41
CA PHE A 24 -1.79 4.74 -6.25
C PHE A 24 -1.76 6.27 -6.28
N THR A 25 -1.79 6.89 -5.10
CA THR A 25 -1.68 8.34 -4.96
C THR A 25 -0.54 8.69 -4.02
N HIS A 26 0.26 9.68 -4.41
CA HIS A 26 1.26 10.29 -3.55
C HIS A 26 0.62 11.45 -2.78
N GLY A 27 0.34 11.23 -1.51
CA GLY A 27 -0.17 12.24 -0.60
C GLY A 27 0.96 13.08 0.03
N PRO A 28 0.58 14.17 0.74
CA PRO A 28 1.54 14.97 1.50
C PRO A 28 2.27 14.13 2.54
N ASN A 29 3.49 14.56 2.89
CA ASN A 29 4.39 13.91 3.87
C ASN A 29 4.80 12.47 3.49
N GLY A 30 4.84 12.15 2.19
CA GLY A 30 5.27 10.84 1.71
C GLY A 30 4.30 9.73 2.08
N LYS A 31 3.00 10.03 2.23
CA LYS A 31 1.97 9.02 2.35
C LYS A 31 1.65 8.46 0.96
N ILE A 32 1.49 7.15 0.85
CA ILE A 32 0.93 6.52 -0.34
C ILE A 32 -0.43 5.96 0.03
N THR A 33 -1.44 6.29 -0.76
CA THR A 33 -2.80 5.76 -0.60
C THR A 33 -3.19 4.97 -1.84
N PHE A 34 -3.77 3.80 -1.63
CA PHE A 34 -4.35 2.94 -2.67
C PHE A 34 -5.63 2.29 -2.15
N TRP A 35 -6.42 1.70 -3.04
CA TRP A 35 -7.71 1.09 -2.70
C TRP A 35 -7.68 -0.40 -3.04
N LEU A 36 -8.25 -1.22 -2.16
CA LEU A 36 -8.43 -2.64 -2.45
C LEU A 36 -9.44 -2.80 -3.60
N PRO A 37 -9.29 -3.84 -4.45
CA PRO A 37 -10.28 -4.16 -5.47
C PRO A 37 -11.66 -4.31 -4.83
N ASP A 38 -12.68 -3.76 -5.48
CA ASP A 38 -14.08 -3.85 -5.06
C ASP A 38 -14.40 -3.24 -3.68
N SER A 39 -13.48 -2.43 -3.12
CA SER A 39 -13.65 -1.79 -1.83
C SER A 39 -13.38 -0.30 -1.90
N THR A 40 -14.20 0.48 -1.19
CA THR A 40 -13.96 1.91 -1.01
C THR A 40 -12.96 2.20 0.10
N ILE A 41 -12.40 1.17 0.75
CA ILE A 41 -11.47 1.31 1.87
C ILE A 41 -10.10 1.75 1.33
N PRO A 42 -9.62 2.96 1.68
CA PRO A 42 -8.25 3.35 1.38
C PRO A 42 -7.29 2.67 2.35
N ILE A 43 -6.20 2.13 1.82
CA ILE A 43 -5.04 1.73 2.62
C ILE A 43 -4.00 2.82 2.49
N ILE A 44 -3.58 3.38 3.63
CA ILE A 44 -2.62 4.47 3.70
C ILE A 44 -1.35 3.93 4.33
N VAL A 45 -0.28 3.87 3.54
CA VAL A 45 1.05 3.49 4.01
C VAL A 45 1.94 4.72 4.10
N ASN A 46 2.81 4.71 5.10
CA ASN A 46 3.82 5.75 5.28
C ASN A 46 5.04 5.16 5.98
N ARG A 47 6.18 5.82 5.81
CA ARG A 47 7.46 5.36 6.36
C ARG A 47 7.50 5.28 7.90
N GLN A 48 6.65 6.01 8.63
CA GLN A 48 6.68 6.04 10.10
C GLN A 48 6.02 4.81 10.72
N ASN A 49 4.88 4.39 10.17
CA ASN A 49 4.10 3.27 10.72
C ASN A 49 4.56 1.91 10.19
N ASP A 50 4.91 1.85 8.91
CA ASP A 50 5.33 0.62 8.24
C ASP A 50 6.43 0.93 7.21
N PRO A 51 7.69 1.13 7.66
CA PRO A 51 8.80 1.47 6.78
C PRO A 51 9.02 0.42 5.68
N ASP A 52 8.90 -0.87 6.03
CA ASP A 52 9.13 -1.98 5.13
C ASP A 52 8.02 -2.11 4.09
N GLY A 53 6.75 -2.08 4.54
CA GLY A 53 5.59 -2.07 3.64
C GLY A 53 5.60 -0.87 2.72
N TYR A 54 5.90 0.32 3.25
CA TYR A 54 6.05 1.54 2.45
C TYR A 54 7.13 1.39 1.37
N GLN A 55 8.32 0.90 1.72
CA GLN A 55 9.41 0.78 0.75
C GLN A 55 9.09 -0.25 -0.34
N ARG A 56 8.40 -1.35 0.00
CA ARG A 56 7.93 -2.32 -1.00
C ARG A 56 6.93 -1.71 -1.98
N VAL A 57 5.99 -0.91 -1.50
CA VAL A 57 5.04 -0.18 -2.36
C VAL A 57 5.78 0.82 -3.26
N VAL A 58 6.75 1.57 -2.72
CA VAL A 58 7.59 2.49 -3.52
C VAL A 58 8.34 1.74 -4.62
N ASN A 59 8.99 0.62 -4.28
CA ASN A 59 9.75 -0.18 -5.23
C ASN A 59 8.88 -0.82 -6.33
N TYR A 60 7.59 -1.01 -6.07
CA TYR A 60 6.64 -1.53 -7.05
C TYR A 60 6.16 -0.46 -8.04
N ILE A 61 6.04 0.79 -7.57
CA ILE A 61 5.55 1.92 -8.39
C ILE A 61 6.65 2.47 -9.31
N GLN A 62 7.92 2.32 -8.95
CA GLN A 62 9.09 2.79 -9.71
C GLN A 62 9.60 1.77 -10.72
#